data_AF-A0A3F2V137-F1
#
_entry.id   AF-A0A3F2V137-F1
#
_cell.length_a   1.000
_cell.length_b   1.000
_cell.length_c   1.000
_cell.angle_alpha   90.00
_cell.angle_beta   90.00
_cell.angle_gamma   90.00
#
_symmetry.space_group_name_H-M   'P 1'
#
loop_
_entity.id
_entity.type
_entity.pdbx_description
1 polymer ?
#
loop_
_entity_poly.entity_id
_entity_poly.type
_entity_poly.pdbx_seq_one_letter_code
_entity_poly.pdbx_strand_id
1 'polypeptide(L)'
;MWHSGNDQLREFHYYNEDGVFIGKSEGCLPQQDLFDQAHYVFDNDSDIVKNLDLLAIANRKLKNLRQKLIDVPMKDINRIMELNDEIVQLESSIEQMKKQPAGPEQGFTQVQAG
;
A
#
# COMPACT_ATOMS: atom_id res chain seq x y z
N MET A 1 27.94 -22.35 -4.11
CA MET A 1 26.89 -21.99 -3.15
C MET A 1 25.76 -21.36 -3.95
N TRP A 2 24.68 -22.12 -4.14
CA TRP A 2 23.54 -21.71 -4.98
C TRP A 2 22.77 -20.60 -4.26
N HIS A 3 22.47 -19.51 -4.98
CA HIS A 3 21.64 -18.44 -4.47
C HIS A 3 20.21 -18.96 -4.33
N SER A 4 19.79 -19.21 -3.10
CA SER A 4 18.39 -19.38 -2.72
C SER A 4 17.69 -18.01 -2.85
N GLY A 5 17.37 -17.62 -4.08
CA GLY A 5 16.46 -16.52 -4.36
C GLY A 5 15.04 -17.08 -4.34
N ASN A 6 14.27 -16.68 -3.34
CA ASN A 6 12.91 -17.12 -3.09
C ASN A 6 11.95 -16.60 -4.18
N ASP A 7 11.99 -17.15 -5.40
CA ASP A 7 10.92 -17.04 -6.41
C ASP A 7 9.71 -17.86 -5.94
N GLN A 8 9.19 -17.52 -4.76
CA GLN A 8 7.94 -18.08 -4.28
C GLN A 8 6.83 -17.48 -5.15
N LEU A 9 6.32 -18.30 -6.06
CA LEU A 9 5.07 -18.04 -6.76
C LEU A 9 3.99 -17.75 -5.70
N ARG A 10 3.42 -16.55 -5.74
CA ARG A 10 2.31 -16.14 -4.88
C ARG A 10 1.03 -16.08 -5.69
N GLU A 11 -0.08 -16.31 -5.03
CA GLU A 11 -1.40 -16.02 -5.58
C GLU A 11 -1.88 -14.69 -4.99
N PHE A 12 -2.32 -13.77 -5.82
CA PHE A 12 -2.87 -12.48 -5.42
C PHE A 12 -4.36 -12.46 -5.69
N HIS A 13 -5.15 -12.05 -4.70
CA HIS A 13 -6.60 -11.92 -4.79
C HIS A 13 -6.99 -10.45 -4.74
N TYR A 14 -7.88 -10.07 -5.64
CA TYR A 14 -8.26 -8.68 -5.86
C TYR A 14 -9.73 -8.51 -5.50
N TYR A 15 -10.04 -7.43 -4.78
CA TYR A 15 -11.41 -7.11 -4.37
C TYR A 15 -11.70 -5.63 -4.61
N ASN A 16 -12.95 -5.30 -4.93
CA ASN A 16 -13.42 -3.91 -5.03
C ASN A 16 -13.73 -3.32 -3.64
N GLU A 17 -14.22 -2.08 -3.61
CA GLU A 17 -14.54 -1.36 -2.36
C GLU A 17 -15.61 -2.04 -1.51
N ASP A 18 -16.54 -2.76 -2.14
CA ASP A 18 -17.59 -3.54 -1.47
C ASP A 18 -17.09 -4.91 -0.95
N GLY A 19 -15.82 -5.24 -1.16
CA GLY A 19 -15.25 -6.55 -0.82
C GLY A 19 -15.64 -7.68 -1.78
N VAL A 20 -16.15 -7.34 -2.96
CA VAL A 20 -16.48 -8.31 -4.02
C VAL A 20 -15.19 -8.71 -4.75
N PHE A 21 -14.97 -10.01 -4.88
CA PHE A 21 -13.84 -10.58 -5.62
C PHE A 21 -13.92 -10.19 -7.11
N ILE A 22 -12.87 -9.54 -7.61
CA ILE A 22 -12.78 -9.09 -9.01
C ILE A 22 -11.82 -9.93 -9.86
N GLY A 23 -10.95 -10.72 -9.23
CA GLY A 23 -10.03 -11.59 -9.95
C GLY A 23 -8.88 -12.09 -9.09
N LYS A 24 -8.02 -12.90 -9.70
CA LYS A 24 -6.75 -13.36 -9.12
C LYS A 24 -5.64 -13.38 -10.17
N SER A 25 -4.40 -13.29 -9.72
CA SER A 25 -3.21 -13.47 -10.55
C SER A 25 -2.18 -14.30 -9.79
N GLU A 26 -1.37 -15.06 -10.51
CA GLU A 26 -0.27 -15.84 -9.93
C GLU A 26 1.06 -15.27 -10.43
N GLY A 27 2.05 -15.20 -9.54
CA GLY A 27 3.39 -14.72 -9.87
C GLY A 27 4.13 -14.21 -8.64
N CYS A 28 5.30 -13.61 -8.86
CA CYS A 28 6.06 -12.99 -7.77
C CYS A 28 5.45 -11.63 -7.35
N LEU A 29 4.58 -11.05 -8.19
CA LEU A 29 4.00 -9.71 -8.02
C LEU A 29 2.54 -9.69 -8.48
N PRO A 30 1.73 -8.75 -7.96
CA PRO A 30 0.40 -8.51 -8.48
C PRO A 30 0.42 -8.08 -9.95
N GLN A 31 -0.52 -8.61 -10.73
CA GLN A 31 -0.86 -8.07 -12.03
C GLN A 31 -1.35 -6.61 -11.92
N GLN A 32 -0.70 -5.71 -12.64
CA GLN A 32 -0.90 -4.26 -12.54
C GLN A 32 -2.35 -3.83 -12.85
N ASP A 33 -2.95 -4.33 -13.92
CA ASP A 33 -4.31 -3.92 -14.32
C ASP A 33 -5.37 -4.24 -13.26
N LEU A 34 -5.27 -5.43 -12.65
CA LEU A 34 -6.14 -5.84 -11.55
C LEU A 34 -5.81 -5.07 -10.27
N PHE A 35 -4.52 -4.81 -10.03
CA PHE A 35 -4.06 -4.05 -8.88
C PHE A 35 -4.60 -2.62 -8.88
N ASP A 36 -4.63 -1.96 -10.04
CA ASP A 36 -5.13 -0.59 -10.16
C ASP A 36 -6.64 -0.50 -9.96
N GLN A 37 -7.39 -1.51 -10.42
CA GLN A 37 -8.84 -1.60 -10.23
C GLN A 37 -9.25 -2.03 -8.82
N ALA A 38 -8.41 -2.80 -8.13
CA ALA A 38 -8.70 -3.31 -6.80
C ALA A 38 -8.67 -2.23 -5.72
N HIS A 39 -9.61 -2.32 -4.77
CA HIS A 39 -9.58 -1.58 -3.52
C HIS A 39 -8.79 -2.32 -2.43
N TYR A 40 -8.88 -3.65 -2.43
CA TYR A 40 -8.09 -4.53 -1.58
C TYR A 40 -7.34 -5.57 -2.41
N VAL A 41 -6.10 -5.83 -2.03
CA VAL A 41 -5.29 -6.92 -2.60
C VAL A 41 -4.67 -7.71 -1.46
N PHE A 42 -4.86 -9.02 -1.50
CA PHE A 42 -4.28 -9.97 -0.55
C PHE A 42 -3.38 -10.95 -1.30
N ASP A 43 -2.34 -11.45 -0.65
CA ASP A 43 -1.63 -12.62 -1.16
C ASP A 43 -2.21 -13.94 -0.61
N ASN A 44 -1.62 -15.07 -1.00
CA ASN A 44 -2.05 -16.41 -0.64
C ASN A 44 -1.91 -16.72 0.86
N ASP A 45 -1.10 -15.94 1.59
CA ASP A 45 -0.95 -16.04 3.04
C ASP A 45 -1.95 -15.12 3.76
N SER A 46 -2.89 -14.53 3.02
CA SER A 46 -3.86 -13.53 3.48
C SER A 46 -3.21 -12.25 3.99
N ASP A 47 -1.96 -11.96 3.59
CA ASP A 47 -1.31 -10.70 3.90
C ASP A 47 -1.85 -9.58 3.01
N ILE A 48 -2.12 -8.42 3.61
CA ILE A 48 -2.63 -7.25 2.90
C ILE A 48 -1.50 -6.63 2.08
N VAL A 49 -1.63 -6.70 0.75
CA VAL A 49 -0.75 -6.06 -0.22
C VAL A 49 -1.25 -4.65 -0.56
N LYS A 50 -2.57 -4.44 -0.62
CA LYS A 50 -3.20 -3.13 -0.87
C LYS A 50 -4.45 -2.98 -0.03
N ASN A 51 -4.63 -1.82 0.58
CA ASN A 51 -5.86 -1.44 1.26
C ASN A 51 -6.08 0.07 1.15
N LEU A 52 -7.01 0.47 0.28
CA LEU A 52 -7.30 1.88 0.04
C LEU A 52 -8.03 2.55 1.22
N ASP A 53 -8.73 1.81 2.06
CA ASP A 53 -9.37 2.36 3.27
C ASP A 53 -8.34 2.79 4.31
N LEU A 54 -7.34 1.94 4.58
CA LEU A 54 -6.24 2.30 5.46
C LEU A 54 -5.48 3.51 4.92
N LEU A 55 -5.28 3.57 3.61
CA LEU A 55 -4.68 4.74 2.96
C LEU A 55 -5.55 6.00 3.12
N ALA A 56 -6.87 5.89 2.94
CA ALA A 56 -7.80 7.00 3.10
C ALA A 56 -7.83 7.52 4.55
N ILE A 57 -7.86 6.61 5.52
CA ILE A 57 -7.80 6.93 6.96
C ILE A 57 -6.48 7.63 7.29
N ALA A 58 -5.36 7.11 6.80
CA ALA A 58 -4.04 7.70 7.03
C ALA A 58 -3.94 9.11 6.44
N ASN A 59 -4.40 9.31 5.19
CA ASN A 59 -4.43 10.64 4.57
C ASN A 59 -5.34 11.62 5.33
N ARG A 60 -6.49 11.17 5.85
CA ARG A 60 -7.36 11.98 6.70
C ARG A 60 -6.66 12.36 8.01
N LYS A 61 -5.97 11.41 8.66
CA LYS A 61 -5.19 11.69 9.87
C LYS A 61 -4.07 12.70 9.60
N LEU A 62 -3.36 12.57 8.49
CA LEU A 62 -2.32 13.51 8.09
C LEU A 62 -2.87 14.93 7.89
N LYS A 63 -4.00 15.06 7.20
CA LYS A 63 -4.69 16.35 7.03
C LYS A 63 -5.03 16.98 8.39
N ASN A 64 -5.55 16.18 9.32
CA ASN A 64 -5.89 16.66 10.66
C ASN A 64 -4.65 17.07 11.47
N LEU A 65 -3.54 16.34 11.38
CA LEU A 65 -2.30 16.71 12.05
C LEU A 65 -1.72 18.01 11.50
N ARG A 66 -1.71 18.18 10.19
CA ARG A 66 -1.28 19.44 9.54
C ARG A 66 -2.16 20.62 9.95
N GLN A 67 -3.48 20.42 10.04
CA GLN A 67 -4.38 21.46 10.54
C GLN A 67 -4.06 21.82 12.00
N LYS A 68 -3.88 20.81 12.87
CA LYS A 68 -3.50 21.03 14.27
C LYS A 68 -2.20 21.81 14.40
N LEU A 69 -1.20 21.51 13.56
CA LEU A 69 0.09 22.20 13.55
C LEU A 69 -0.07 23.71 13.27
N ILE A 70 -0.91 24.07 12.30
CA ILE A 70 -1.22 25.48 11.96
C ILE A 70 -1.86 26.20 13.15
N ASP A 71 -2.70 25.49 13.91
CA ASP A 71 -3.42 26.05 15.06
C ASP A 71 -2.53 26.16 16.33
N VAL A 72 -1.30 25.60 16.33
CA VAL A 72 -0.39 25.69 17.49
C VAL A 72 0.25 27.08 17.57
N PRO A 73 0.17 27.76 18.73
CA PRO A 73 0.91 29.00 18.96
C PRO A 73 2.42 28.79 18.82
N MET A 74 3.13 29.67 18.09
CA MET A 74 4.59 29.55 17.84
C MET A 74 5.47 29.46 19.11
N LYS A 75 4.95 29.91 20.26
CA LYS A 75 5.61 29.81 21.56
C LYS A 75 5.66 28.39 22.13
N ASP A 76 4.81 27.49 21.63
CA ASP A 76 4.74 26.10 22.06
C ASP A 76 5.57 25.20 21.12
N ILE A 77 6.89 25.41 21.18
CA ILE A 77 7.86 24.72 20.31
C ILE A 77 7.82 23.21 20.53
N ASN A 78 7.64 22.76 21.78
CA ASN A 78 7.56 21.33 22.09
C ASN A 78 6.39 20.68 21.35
N ARG A 79 5.20 21.32 21.37
CA ARG A 79 4.04 20.80 20.66
C ARG A 79 4.20 20.81 19.14
N ILE A 80 4.87 21.83 18.60
CA ILE A 80 5.22 21.91 17.17
C ILE A 80 6.13 20.74 16.77
N MET A 81 7.15 20.44 17.59
CA MET A 81 8.08 19.34 17.32
C MET A 81 7.41 17.97 17.34
N GLU A 82 6.55 17.72 18.34
CA GLU A 82 5.77 16.47 18.43
C GLU A 82 4.89 16.26 17.19
N LEU A 83 4.14 17.29 16.79
CA LEU A 83 3.26 17.20 15.63
C LEU A 83 4.05 17.00 14.33
N ASN A 84 5.22 17.62 14.20
CA ASN A 84 6.09 17.41 13.04
C ASN A 84 6.62 15.98 12.97
N ASP A 85 7.04 15.39 14.08
CA ASP A 85 7.48 13.99 14.12
C ASP A 85 6.34 13.04 13.74
N GLU A 86 5.14 13.24 14.30
CA GLU A 86 3.94 12.47 13.94
C GLU A 86 3.59 12.60 12.44
N ILE A 87 3.74 13.81 11.88
CA ILE A 87 3.51 14.07 10.44
C ILE A 87 4.51 13.31 9.59
N VAL A 88 5.81 13.40 9.89
CA VAL A 88 6.88 12.76 9.12
C VAL A 88 6.72 11.24 9.15
N GLN A 89 6.44 10.67 10.32
CA GLN A 89 6.21 9.22 10.45
C GLN A 89 5.00 8.77 9.63
N LEU A 90 3.90 9.51 9.72
CA LEU A 90 2.68 9.17 8.99
C LEU A 90 2.83 9.35 7.47
N GLU A 91 3.57 10.37 7.03
CA GLU A 91 3.93 10.56 5.62
C GLU A 91 4.74 9.37 5.10
N SER A 92 5.75 8.92 5.85
CA SER A 92 6.53 7.75 5.47
C SER A 92 5.68 6.47 5.39
N SER A 93 4.78 6.25 6.36
CA SER A 93 3.83 5.12 6.30
C SER A 93 2.89 5.21 5.09
N ILE A 94 2.39 6.41 4.76
CA ILE A 94 1.55 6.62 3.57
C ILE A 94 2.33 6.33 2.29
N GLU A 95 3.58 6.77 2.19
CA GLU A 95 4.43 6.47 1.04
C GLU A 95 4.68 4.97 0.89
N GLN A 96 4.88 4.25 1.99
CA GLN A 96 5.01 2.78 1.96
C GLN A 96 3.72 2.10 1.51
N MET A 97 2.55 2.56 1.99
CA MET A 97 1.24 2.04 1.55
C MET A 97 0.90 2.38 0.09
N LYS A 98 1.45 3.48 -0.44
CA LYS A 98 1.31 3.88 -1.85
C LYS A 98 2.30 3.17 -2.77
N LYS A 99 3.46 2.79 -2.26
CA LYS A 99 4.46 2.05 -3.04
C LYS A 99 3.84 0.72 -3.42
N GLN A 100 3.54 0.61 -4.72
CA GLN A 100 3.33 -0.66 -5.39
C GLN A 100 4.44 -1.64 -4.97
N PRO A 101 4.18 -2.94 -4.92
CA PRO A 101 5.25 -3.91 -4.86
C PRO A 101 6.17 -3.65 -6.05
N ALA A 102 7.31 -3.05 -5.77
CA ALA A 102 8.33 -2.78 -6.77
C ALA A 102 8.85 -4.13 -7.24
N GLY A 103 8.57 -4.46 -8.49
CA GLY A 103 9.28 -5.51 -9.17
C GLY A 103 9.89 -5.02 -10.46
N PRO A 104 11.04 -5.60 -10.84
CA PRO A 104 11.74 -5.20 -12.05
C PRO A 104 10.92 -5.64 -13.27
N GLU A 105 10.86 -4.77 -14.28
CA GLU A 105 10.28 -5.03 -15.59
C GLU A 105 10.89 -6.30 -16.22
N GLN A 106 10.28 -7.48 -16.07
CA GLN A 106 10.63 -8.65 -16.90
C GLN A 106 9.42 -9.56 -17.18
N GLY A 107 8.98 -9.55 -18.45
CA GLY A 107 8.51 -10.74 -19.16
C GLY A 107 7.04 -11.12 -18.99
N PHE A 108 6.20 -10.62 -19.90
CA PHE A 108 4.85 -11.11 -20.17
C PHE A 108 4.83 -12.62 -20.40
N THR A 109 3.93 -13.34 -19.72
CA THR A 109 3.31 -14.56 -20.28
C THR A 109 1.82 -14.53 -19.96
N GLN A 110 1.03 -14.15 -20.96
CA GLN A 110 -0.42 -14.20 -20.94
C GLN A 110 -0.85 -15.67 -21.04
N VAL A 111 -1.27 -16.28 -19.93
CA VAL A 111 -1.96 -17.58 -19.98
C VAL A 111 -3.41 -17.34 -20.37
N GLN A 112 -3.72 -17.53 -21.66
CA GLN A 112 -5.09 -17.63 -22.13
C GLN A 112 -5.74 -18.88 -21.51
N ALA A 113 -6.81 -18.68 -20.75
CA ALA A 113 -7.74 -19.74 -20.41
C ALA A 113 -8.90 -19.73 -21.42
N GLY A 114 -9.10 -20.84 -22.13
CA GLY A 114 -10.27 -21.10 -22.97
C GLY A 114 -9.96 -21.37 -24.44
#